data_AF-A0A969E2N4-F1
#
_entry.id   AF-A0A969E2N4-F1
#
_cell.length_a   1.000
_cell.length_b   1.000
_cell.length_c   1.000
_cell.angle_alpha   90.00
_cell.angle_beta   90.00
_cell.angle_gamma   90.00
#
_symmetry.space_group_name_H-M   'P 1'
#
loop_
_entity.id
_entity.type
_entity.pdbx_description
1 polymer ?
#
loop_
_entity_poly.entity_id
_entity_poly.type
_entity_poly.pdbx_seq_one_letter_code
_entity_poly.pdbx_strand_id
1 'polypeptide(L)'
;MKKIILQLIFGSFFIQNIHAQVSENSYAVSTIPTELLTNANAVVRRHDVNFLIKNIGEAVETEHRVITILNEKGKHYGEADFAYDKFNEIDDIEAAIFDGSGKLVT
;
A
#
# COMPACT_ATOMS: atom_id res chain seq x y z
N MET A 1 17.22 28.92 41.55
CA MET A 1 15.79 28.59 41.32
C MET A 1 15.28 29.07 39.95
N LYS A 2 15.46 30.34 39.55
CA LYS A 2 15.03 30.84 38.22
C LYS A 2 15.68 30.15 37.00
N LYS A 3 16.96 29.74 37.08
CA LYS A 3 17.67 29.06 35.97
C LYS A 3 17.22 27.61 35.72
N ILE A 4 16.73 26.92 36.77
CA ILE A 4 16.21 25.54 36.69
C ILE A 4 14.81 25.52 36.06
N ILE A 5 13.99 26.53 36.35
CA ILE A 5 12.66 26.70 35.74
C ILE A 5 12.79 27.00 34.23
N LEU A 6 13.83 27.73 33.81
CA LEU A 6 14.06 28.05 32.39
C LEU A 6 14.53 26.82 31.57
N GLN A 7 15.26 25.89 32.18
CA GLN A 7 15.70 24.64 31.53
C GLN A 7 14.54 23.64 31.35
N LEU A 8 13.57 23.63 32.27
CA LEU A 8 12.35 22.81 32.15
C LEU A 8 11.44 23.25 31.00
N ILE A 9 11.38 24.56 30.72
CA ILE A 9 10.58 25.11 29.60
C ILE A 9 11.24 24.79 28.24
N PHE A 10 12.58 24.81 28.16
CA PHE A 10 13.30 24.44 26.94
C PHE A 10 13.27 22.94 26.64
N GLY A 11 13.26 22.08 27.68
CA GLY A 11 13.09 20.63 27.54
C GLY A 11 11.72 20.22 27.03
N SER A 12 10.67 20.99 27.34
CA SER A 12 9.30 20.69 26.89
C SER A 12 9.07 20.93 25.38
N PHE A 13 9.93 21.71 24.72
CA PHE A 13 9.77 22.01 23.28
C PHE A 13 10.34 20.91 22.37
N PHE A 14 11.18 20.01 22.90
CA PHE A 14 11.76 18.90 22.13
C PHE A 14 10.82 17.68 22.01
N ILE A 15 9.76 17.60 22.82
CA ILE A 15 8.87 16.42 22.87
C ILE A 15 7.72 16.53 21.85
N GLN A 16 7.45 17.69 21.25
CA GLN A 16 6.25 17.90 20.42
C GLN A 16 6.42 17.61 18.91
N ASN A 17 7.58 17.14 18.46
CA ASN A 17 7.84 16.87 17.04
C ASN A 17 7.57 15.43 16.57
N ILE A 18 6.93 14.58 17.38
CA ILE A 18 6.36 13.32 16.88
C ILE A 18 4.97 13.59 16.30
N HIS A 19 4.89 14.47 15.32
CA HIS A 19 3.77 14.41 14.39
C HIS A 19 4.12 13.30 13.41
N ALA A 20 3.44 12.16 13.55
CA ALA A 20 3.51 11.06 12.61
C ALA A 20 3.34 11.63 11.19
N GLN A 21 4.37 11.49 10.35
CA GLN A 21 4.18 11.50 8.91
C GLN A 21 3.38 10.25 8.57
N VAL A 22 2.07 10.31 8.81
CA VAL A 22 1.13 9.37 8.21
C VAL A 22 1.20 9.68 6.73
N SER A 23 2.05 8.96 6.00
CA SER A 23 1.90 8.90 4.56
C SER A 23 0.48 8.41 4.31
N GLU A 24 -0.27 9.19 3.54
CA GLU A 24 -1.71 8.97 3.29
C GLU A 24 -1.99 7.55 2.77
N ASN A 25 -0.96 6.87 2.24
CA ASN A 25 -1.00 5.47 1.79
C ASN A 25 0.11 4.60 2.42
N SER A 26 0.32 4.64 3.74
CA SER A 26 1.14 3.58 4.36
C SER A 26 0.37 2.25 4.23
N TYR A 27 0.78 1.37 3.31
CA TYR A 27 0.22 0.02 3.17
C TYR A 27 0.57 -0.89 4.38
N ALA A 28 0.75 -0.32 5.56
CA ALA A 28 1.05 -0.99 6.81
C ALA A 28 -0.07 -1.96 7.17
N VAL A 29 0.30 -3.14 7.66
CA VAL A 29 -0.67 -4.19 8.05
C VAL A 29 -1.58 -3.69 9.17
N SER A 30 -1.09 -2.82 10.04
CA SER A 30 -1.84 -2.21 11.16
C SER A 30 -3.06 -1.39 10.74
N THR A 31 -3.14 -0.98 9.47
CA THR A 31 -4.29 -0.23 8.92
C THR A 31 -5.41 -1.14 8.42
N ILE A 32 -5.21 -2.46 8.40
CA ILE A 32 -6.24 -3.44 8.01
C ILE A 32 -7.17 -3.69 9.21
N PRO A 33 -8.50 -3.60 9.06
CA PRO A 33 -9.46 -4.02 10.08
C PRO A 33 -9.17 -5.42 10.60
N THR A 34 -9.23 -5.62 11.92
CA THR A 34 -8.82 -6.89 12.56
C THR A 34 -9.68 -8.07 12.10
N GLU A 35 -10.93 -7.81 11.73
CA GLU A 35 -11.87 -8.78 11.20
C GLU A 35 -11.38 -9.40 9.89
N LEU A 36 -10.69 -8.62 9.05
CA LEU A 36 -10.13 -9.07 7.77
C LEU A 36 -8.82 -9.85 7.93
N LEU A 37 -8.17 -9.75 9.10
CA LEU A 37 -6.94 -10.49 9.41
C LEU A 37 -7.24 -11.90 9.95
N THR A 38 -8.42 -12.10 10.53
CA THR A 38 -8.76 -13.34 11.22
C THR A 38 -8.86 -14.50 10.22
N ASN A 39 -7.97 -15.48 10.35
CA ASN A 39 -7.87 -16.67 9.48
C ASN A 39 -7.58 -16.37 7.99
N ALA A 40 -7.15 -15.16 7.64
CA ALA A 40 -6.81 -14.79 6.28
C ALA A 40 -5.35 -15.16 5.94
N ASN A 41 -5.12 -15.58 4.70
CA ASN A 41 -3.76 -15.79 4.17
C ASN A 41 -3.26 -14.57 3.38
N ALA A 42 -4.18 -13.78 2.84
CA ALA A 42 -3.94 -12.49 2.20
C ALA A 42 -5.21 -11.63 2.29
N VAL A 43 -5.07 -10.31 2.14
CA VAL A 43 -6.17 -9.34 2.13
C VAL A 43 -6.05 -8.47 0.90
N VAL A 44 -7.10 -8.46 0.07
CA VAL A 44 -7.24 -7.51 -1.04
C VAL A 44 -7.68 -6.17 -0.46
N ARG A 45 -6.83 -5.14 -0.59
CA ARG A 45 -7.06 -3.79 -0.04
C ARG A 45 -7.68 -2.85 -1.07
N ARG A 46 -7.37 -3.09 -2.35
CA ARG A 46 -7.87 -2.35 -3.50
C ARG A 46 -7.86 -3.27 -4.71
N HIS A 47 -8.89 -3.18 -5.52
CA HIS A 47 -9.00 -3.87 -6.80
C HIS A 47 -9.93 -3.06 -7.69
N ASP A 48 -9.35 -2.14 -8.44
CA ASP A 48 -10.07 -1.30 -9.37
C ASP A 48 -9.77 -1.78 -10.79
N VAL A 49 -10.83 -2.03 -11.56
CA VAL A 49 -10.73 -2.37 -12.99
C VAL A 49 -11.52 -1.32 -13.76
N ASN A 50 -10.85 -0.64 -14.69
CA ASN A 50 -11.45 0.34 -15.58
C ASN A 50 -11.36 -0.16 -17.02
N PHE A 51 -12.49 -0.20 -17.72
CA PHE A 51 -12.55 -0.63 -19.12
C PHE A 51 -13.10 0.50 -19.99
N LEU A 52 -12.22 1.12 -20.77
CA LEU A 52 -12.53 2.25 -21.62
C LEU A 52 -12.67 1.79 -23.08
N ILE A 53 -13.89 1.83 -23.61
CA ILE A 53 -14.15 1.62 -25.04
C ILE A 53 -13.82 2.91 -25.78
N LYS A 54 -12.81 2.88 -26.64
CA LYS A 54 -12.42 4.04 -27.45
C LYS A 54 -13.23 4.12 -28.75
N ASN A 55 -13.40 2.99 -29.43
CA ASN A 55 -14.14 2.86 -30.68
C ASN A 55 -14.48 1.39 -30.96
N ILE A 56 -15.07 1.10 -32.13
CA ILE A 56 -15.38 -0.27 -32.54
C ILE A 56 -14.07 -1.05 -32.75
N GLY A 57 -13.82 -2.04 -31.89
CA GLY A 57 -12.65 -2.91 -31.97
C GLY A 57 -11.44 -2.43 -31.17
N GLU A 58 -11.53 -1.30 -30.46
CA GLU A 58 -10.46 -0.79 -29.60
C GLU A 58 -11.00 -0.45 -28.20
N ALA A 59 -10.37 -1.03 -27.18
CA ALA A 59 -10.61 -0.73 -25.79
C ALA A 59 -9.30 -0.77 -24.99
N VAL A 60 -9.29 -0.12 -23.83
CA VAL A 60 -8.17 -0.15 -22.89
C VAL A 60 -8.70 -0.62 -21.54
N GLU A 61 -8.06 -1.64 -20.99
CA GLU A 61 -8.28 -2.08 -19.62
C GLU A 61 -7.15 -1.56 -18.72
N THR A 62 -7.49 -1.07 -17.54
CA THR A 62 -6.51 -0.66 -16.53
C THR A 62 -6.90 -1.28 -15.20
N GLU A 63 -6.00 -2.05 -14.60
CA GLU A 63 -6.17 -2.68 -13.30
C GLU A 63 -5.23 -2.03 -12.26
N HIS A 64 -5.76 -1.67 -11.09
CA HIS A 64 -4.97 -1.29 -9.93
C HIS A 64 -5.33 -2.19 -8.75
N ARG A 65 -4.38 -3.07 -8.40
CA ARG A 65 -4.55 -4.09 -7.37
C ARG A 65 -3.55 -3.91 -6.24
N VAL A 66 -4.03 -3.93 -5.00
CA VAL A 66 -3.20 -3.90 -3.78
C VAL A 66 -3.58 -5.08 -2.91
N ILE A 67 -2.63 -5.99 -2.68
CA ILE A 67 -2.82 -7.17 -1.84
C ILE A 67 -1.76 -7.20 -0.75
N THR A 68 -2.18 -7.43 0.49
CA THR A 68 -1.28 -7.74 1.59
C THR A 68 -1.25 -9.26 1.79
N ILE A 69 -0.08 -9.87 1.61
CA ILE A 69 0.15 -11.30 1.87
C ILE A 69 0.52 -11.46 3.34
N LEU A 70 -0.23 -12.28 4.09
CA LEU A 70 -0.08 -12.42 5.55
C LEU A 70 0.81 -13.60 5.95
N ASN A 71 0.86 -14.64 5.11
CA ASN A 71 1.67 -15.84 5.37
C ASN A 71 1.95 -16.63 4.08
N GLU A 72 2.79 -17.66 4.17
CA GLU A 72 3.22 -18.51 3.04
C GLU A 72 2.06 -19.14 2.25
N LYS A 73 0.93 -19.45 2.90
CA LYS A 73 -0.23 -20.02 2.20
C LYS A 73 -0.87 -19.02 1.24
N GLY A 74 -0.62 -17.72 1.43
CA GLY A 74 -1.08 -16.64 0.57
C GLY A 74 -0.08 -16.20 -0.50
N LYS A 75 1.10 -16.84 -0.58
CA LYS A 75 2.19 -16.40 -1.47
C LYS A 75 1.78 -16.26 -2.94
N HIS A 76 0.94 -17.16 -3.43
CA HIS A 76 0.44 -17.16 -4.81
C HIS A 76 -0.34 -15.88 -5.18
N TYR A 77 -0.88 -15.15 -4.20
CA TYR A 77 -1.54 -13.85 -4.47
C TYR A 77 -0.56 -12.73 -4.82
N GLY A 78 0.74 -12.93 -4.61
CA GLY A 78 1.81 -12.03 -5.06
C GLY A 78 2.29 -12.30 -6.47
N GLU A 79 1.82 -13.38 -7.10
CA GLU A 79 2.13 -13.71 -8.49
C GLU A 79 1.25 -12.87 -9.43
N ALA A 80 1.83 -12.39 -10.51
CA ALA A 80 1.15 -11.60 -11.54
C ALA A 80 1.56 -12.13 -12.90
N ASP A 81 0.62 -12.78 -13.58
CA ASP A 81 0.77 -13.29 -14.93
C ASP A 81 -0.05 -12.44 -15.89
N PHE A 82 0.61 -11.92 -16.93
CA PHE A 82 -0.04 -11.09 -17.94
C PHE A 82 -0.01 -11.81 -19.28
N ALA A 83 -1.19 -12.13 -19.81
CA ALA A 83 -1.34 -12.74 -21.12
C ALA A 83 -1.38 -11.66 -22.20
N TYR A 84 -0.74 -11.93 -23.33
CA TYR A 84 -0.77 -11.07 -24.53
C TYR A 84 -0.93 -11.93 -25.78
N ASP A 85 -1.53 -11.36 -26.82
CA ASP A 85 -1.69 -12.00 -28.12
C ASP A 85 -1.77 -10.95 -29.24
N LYS A 86 -2.31 -11.31 -30.41
CA LYS A 86 -2.44 -10.38 -31.56
C LYS A 86 -3.50 -9.29 -31.37
N PHE A 87 -4.34 -9.41 -30.36
CA PHE A 87 -5.45 -8.50 -30.06
C PHE A 87 -5.30 -7.83 -28.69
N ASN A 88 -4.45 -8.37 -27.82
CA ASN A 88 -4.20 -7.88 -26.47
C ASN A 88 -2.70 -7.55 -26.33
N GLU A 89 -2.39 -6.27 -26.22
CA GLU A 89 -1.05 -5.77 -25.96
C GLU A 89 -0.98 -5.27 -24.51
N ILE A 90 0.21 -5.32 -23.91
CA ILE A 90 0.45 -4.78 -22.57
C ILE A 90 1.22 -3.47 -22.72
N ASP A 91 0.55 -2.36 -22.45
CA ASP A 91 1.12 -1.02 -22.58
C ASP A 91 2.15 -0.71 -21.48
N ASP A 92 1.84 -1.07 -20.24
CA ASP A 92 2.67 -0.77 -19.07
C ASP A 92 2.39 -1.73 -17.90
N ILE A 93 3.41 -1.95 -17.07
CA ILE A 93 3.32 -2.73 -15.83
C ILE A 93 4.14 -2.02 -14.75
N GLU A 94 3.46 -1.52 -13.72
CA GLU A 94 4.07 -0.98 -12.52
C GLU A 94 3.80 -1.87 -11.31
N ALA A 95 4.81 -2.10 -10.47
CA ALA A 95 4.67 -2.84 -9.23
C ALA A 95 5.56 -2.26 -8.13
N ALA A 96 5.08 -2.33 -6.89
CA ALA A 96 5.82 -1.92 -5.70
C ALA A 96 5.58 -2.93 -4.58
N ILE A 97 6.64 -3.30 -3.87
CA ILE A 97 6.58 -4.21 -2.73
C ILE A 97 6.79 -3.41 -1.45
N PHE A 98 5.93 -3.62 -0.46
CA PHE A 98 6.01 -2.97 0.83
C PHE A 98 6.19 -4.01 1.94
N ASP A 99 6.98 -3.68 2.96
CA ASP A 99 7.09 -4.50 4.15
C ASP A 99 5.85 -4.35 5.05
N GLY A 100 5.78 -5.12 6.14
CA GLY A 100 4.63 -5.12 7.05
C GLY A 100 4.37 -3.77 7.75
N SER A 101 5.37 -2.89 7.80
CA SER A 101 5.23 -1.53 8.33
C SER A 101 4.74 -0.53 7.28
N GLY A 102 4.56 -0.95 6.02
CA GLY A 102 4.16 -0.10 4.91
C GLY A 102 5.33 0.66 4.28
N LYS A 103 6.57 0.28 4.56
CA LYS A 103 7.75 0.87 3.94
C LYS A 103 8.05 0.17 2.62
N LEU A 104 8.35 0.96 1.58
CA LEU A 104 8.78 0.44 0.29
C LEU A 104 10.05 -0.39 0.46
N VAL A 105 10.04 -1.61 -0.09
CA VAL A 105 11.20 -2.46 -0.24
C VAL A 105 11.86 -2.10 -1.57
N THR A 106 12.99 -1.39 -1.49
CA THR A 106 13.89 -1.08 -2.62
C THR A 106 15.09 -2.00 -2.57
#